data_AF-X0ZTZ7-F1
#
_entry.id   AF-X0ZTZ7-F1
#
_cell.length_a   1.000
_cell.length_b   1.000
_cell.length_c   1.000
_cell.angle_alpha   90.00
_cell.angle_beta   90.00
_cell.angle_gamma   90.00
#
_symmetry.space_group_name_H-M   'P 1'
#
loop_
_entity.id
_entity.type
_entity.pdbx_description
1 polymer ?
#
loop_
_entity_poly.entity_id
_entity_poly.type
_entity_poly.pdbx_seq_one_letter_code
_entity_poly.pdbx_strand_id
1 'polypeptide(L)' 'MVNKLKVACLQVSAREYEDRYENKENILRMIDKAADVHPQLLVLPE' A
#
# COMPACT_ATOMS: atom_id res chain seq x y z
N MET A 1 2.22 -11.50 -27.33
CA MET A 1 2.38 -11.75 -25.88
C MET A 1 1.65 -10.63 -25.14
N VAL A 2 0.72 -10.95 -24.25
CA VAL A 2 0.07 -9.93 -23.41
C VAL A 2 1.00 -9.63 -22.25
N ASN A 3 1.46 -8.38 -22.13
CA ASN A 3 2.24 -7.94 -20.97
C ASN A 3 1.32 -7.92 -19.75
N LYS A 4 1.56 -8.80 -18.78
CA LYS A 4 0.81 -8.84 -17.52
C LYS A 4 1.54 -7.98 -16.49
N LEU A 5 0.84 -6.99 -15.95
CA LEU A 5 1.29 -6.15 -14.84
C LEU A 5 0.59 -6.60 -13.55
N LYS A 6 1.35 -6.95 -12.51
CA LYS A 6 0.81 -7.25 -11.18
C LYS A 6 0.80 -5.96 -10.37
N VAL A 7 -0.39 -5.49 -10.03
CA VAL A 7 -0.60 -4.28 -9.24
C VAL A 7 -1.12 -4.68 -7.87
N ALA A 8 -0.57 -4.07 -6.82
CA ALA A 8 -1.07 -4.19 -5.46
C ALA A 8 -1.76 -2.87 -5.07
N CYS A 9 -3.08 -2.92 -4.89
CA CYS A 9 -3.87 -1.80 -4.43
C CYS A 9 -3.99 -1.86 -2.90
N LEU A 10 -3.38 -0.91 -2.21
CA LEU A 10 -3.38 -0.83 -0.75
C LEU A 10 -4.62 -0.03 -0.33
N GLN A 11 -5.49 -0.64 0.46
CA GLN A 11 -6.63 0.05 1.06
C GLN A 11 -6.29 0.49 2.47
N VAL A 12 -6.11 1.80 2.67
CA VAL A 12 -5.82 2.40 3.98
C VAL A 12 -7.11 2.94 4.57
N SER A 13 -7.29 2.79 5.89
CA SER A 13 -8.44 3.38 6.59
C SER A 13 -8.21 4.86 6.85
N ALA A 14 -9.25 5.68 6.73
CA ALA A 14 -9.20 7.07 7.16
C ALA A 14 -8.86 7.15 8.66
N ARG A 15 -7.99 8.11 9.00
CA ARG A 15 -7.56 8.39 10.37
C ARG A 15 -7.45 9.90 10.56
N GLU A 16 -7.61 10.34 11.81
CA GLU A 16 -7.41 11.73 12.18
C GLU A 16 -5.95 12.16 11.95
N TYR A 17 -5.73 13.45 11.68
CA TYR A 17 -4.38 13.97 11.44
C TYR A 17 -3.46 13.85 12.66
N GLU A 18 -4.04 13.85 13.86
CA GLU A 18 -3.31 13.65 15.13
C GLU A 18 -2.57 12.30 15.14
N ASP A 19 -3.15 11.27 14.51
CA ASP A 19 -2.62 9.91 14.43
C ASP A 19 -1.66 9.69 13.23
N ARG A 20 -1.20 10.76 12.56
CA ARG A 20 -0.41 10.66 11.32
C ARG A 20 0.83 9.76 11.42
N TYR A 21 1.47 9.69 12.60
CA TYR A 21 2.63 8.84 12.82
C TYR A 21 2.25 7.36 12.80
N GLU A 22 1.17 7.00 13.49
CA GLU A 22 0.65 5.62 13.45
C GLU A 22 0.15 5.27 12.05
N ASN A 23 -0.49 6.22 11.36
CA ASN A 23 -0.96 6.01 9.99
C ASN A 23 0.21 5.71 9.05
N LYS A 24 1.30 6.48 9.15
CA LYS A 24 2.54 6.24 8.39
C LYS A 24 3.10 4.84 8.65
N GLU A 25 3.22 4.44 9.92
CA GLU A 25 3.72 3.10 10.29
C GLU A 25 2.81 1.99 9.73
N ASN A 26 1.50 2.17 9.76
CA ASN A 26 0.57 1.21 9.18
C ASN A 26 0.71 1.11 7.66
N ILE A 27 0.87 2.24 6.95
CA ILE A 27 1.10 2.25 5.50
C ILE A 27 2.38 1.48 5.15
N LEU A 28 3.48 1.71 5.88
CA LEU A 28 4.75 0.99 5.67
C LEU A 28 4.58 -0.52 5.87
N ARG A 29 3.91 -0.95 6.95
CA ARG A 29 3.62 -2.37 7.19
C ARG A 29 2.77 -3.00 6.08
N MET A 30 1.83 -2.25 5.50
CA MET A 30 1.03 -2.75 4.38
C MET A 30 1.86 -2.87 3.09
N ILE A 31 2.78 -1.93 2.85
CA ILE A 31 3.74 -1.99 1.75
C ILE A 31 4.63 -3.23 1.88
N ASP A 32 5.18 -3.48 3.07
CA ASP A 32 6.03 -4.66 3.32
C ASP A 32 5.27 -5.96 3.05
N LYS A 33 4.02 -6.07 3.51
CA LYS A 33 3.16 -7.23 3.21
C LYS A 33 2.87 -7.38 1.72
N ALA A 34 2.67 -6.27 1.02
CA ALA A 34 2.43 -6.32 -0.43
C ALA A 34 3.70 -6.69 -1.20
N ALA A 35 4.90 -6.43 -0.66
CA ALA A 35 6.16 -6.82 -1.28
C ALA A 35 6.33 -8.34 -1.40
N ASP A 36 5.73 -9.13 -0.49
CA ASP A 36 5.75 -10.61 -0.51
C ASP A 36 5.17 -11.20 -1.80
N VAL A 37 4.26 -10.47 -2.47
CA VAL A 37 3.69 -10.90 -3.74
C VAL A 37 4.42 -10.33 -4.96
N HIS A 38 5.55 -9.64 -4.76
CA HIS A 38 6.37 -9.03 -5.81
C HIS A 38 5.56 -8.28 -6.90
N PRO A 39 4.72 -7.30 -6.54
CA PRO A 39 4.00 -6.48 -7.51
C PRO A 39 4.98 -5.52 -8.22
N GLN A 40 4.69 -5.15 -9.46
CA GLN A 40 5.45 -4.13 -10.18
C GLN A 40 4.97 -2.70 -9.87
N LEU A 41 3.79 -2.55 -9.27
CA LEU A 41 3.23 -1.26 -8.90
C LEU A 41 2.42 -1.38 -7.60
N LEU A 42 2.63 -0.43 -6.69
CA LEU A 42 1.82 -0.23 -5.49
C LEU A 42 0.98 1.04 -5.67
N VAL A 43 -0.31 0.96 -5.36
CA VAL A 43 -1.24 2.10 -5.40
C VAL A 43 -1.77 2.36 -4.01
N LEU A 44 -1.67 3.61 -3.56
CA LEU A 44 -2.21 4.10 -2.29
C LEU A 44 -3.42 4.99 -2.55
N PRO A 45 -4.36 5.11 -1.60
CA PRO A 45 -5.44 6.09 -1.69
C PRO A 45 -4.89 7.52 -1.60
N GLU A 46 -5.72 8.47 -2.04
CA GLU A 46 -5.48 9.91 -1.85
C GLU A 46 -5.38 10.30 -0.38
#